data_AF-A0A5R9H475-F1
#
_entry.id   AF-A0A5R9H475-F1
#
_cell.length_a   1.000
_cell.length_b   1.000
_cell.length_c   1.000
_cell.angle_alpha   90.00
_cell.angle_beta   90.00
_cell.angle_gamma   90.00
#
_symmetry.space_group_name_H-M   'P 1'
#
loop_
_entity.id
_entity.type
_entity.pdbx_description
1 polymer ?
#
loop_
_entity_poly.entity_id
_entity_poly.type
_entity_poly.pdbx_seq_one_letter_code
_entity_poly.pdbx_strand_id
1 'polypeptide(L)'
;MFAIYNNGTVGFRSTSDNLYDLKNIEQIEPIRFSPKEGFIHDYTEDQERKKQEFINSYRKMAEIDTLEPVYKIKDIMTEDVFHASINTTVEDIYYFINDKRVSSIPITDFGKKIVGIIDKKVILNLIMKHIDDIESTLKKTMNDIYIPEVLTADPEADVRKVVQVMLDLRLDAVPIVDDNDILVGIVSKTDILKAVANLPKLQLWS
;
A
#
# COMPACT_ATOMS: atom_id res chain seq x y z
N MET A 1 -7.19 4.85 -1.50
CA MET A 1 -7.91 3.68 -2.05
C MET A 1 -6.87 2.65 -2.49
N PHE A 2 -7.19 1.36 -2.54
CA PHE A 2 -6.28 0.30 -3.00
C PHE A 2 -6.84 -0.40 -4.24
N ALA A 3 -5.94 -0.85 -5.12
CA ALA A 3 -6.32 -1.64 -6.29
C ALA A 3 -5.38 -2.84 -6.46
N ILE A 4 -5.92 -3.95 -6.98
CA ILE A 4 -5.13 -5.12 -7.39
C ILE A 4 -5.25 -5.23 -8.91
N TYR A 5 -4.10 -5.29 -9.58
CA TYR A 5 -4.02 -5.50 -11.02
C TYR A 5 -3.57 -6.91 -11.31
N ASN A 6 -4.27 -7.56 -12.23
CA ASN A 6 -3.88 -8.83 -12.82
C ASN A 6 -3.70 -8.61 -14.32
N ASN A 7 -2.44 -8.68 -14.76
CA ASN A 7 -2.04 -8.46 -16.16
C ASN A 7 -2.63 -7.17 -16.77
N GLY A 8 -2.54 -6.04 -16.06
CA GLY A 8 -2.99 -4.73 -16.58
C GLY A 8 -4.50 -4.45 -16.51
N THR A 9 -5.29 -5.44 -16.10
CA THR A 9 -6.71 -5.25 -15.77
C THR A 9 -6.89 -5.06 -14.27
N VAL A 10 -7.73 -4.09 -13.88
CA VAL A 10 -8.13 -3.92 -12.49
C VAL A 10 -8.98 -5.12 -12.08
N GLY A 11 -8.41 -6.01 -11.28
CA GLY A 11 -9.13 -7.15 -10.71
C GLY A 11 -10.03 -6.73 -9.55
N PHE A 12 -9.61 -5.71 -8.79
CA PHE A 12 -10.33 -5.23 -7.60
C PHE A 12 -9.93 -3.79 -7.25
N ARG A 13 -10.90 -2.95 -6.83
CA ARG A 13 -10.69 -1.60 -6.28
C ARG A 13 -11.51 -1.46 -5.00
N SER A 14 -10.89 -1.17 -3.86
CA SER A 14 -11.61 -1.00 -2.59
C SER A 14 -10.81 -0.24 -1.53
N THR A 15 -11.39 -0.12 -0.33
CA THR A 15 -10.69 0.39 0.87
C THR A 15 -9.81 -0.70 1.48
N SER A 16 -8.89 -0.31 2.38
CA SER A 16 -8.04 -1.28 3.13
C SER A 16 -8.87 -2.35 3.83
N ASP A 17 -10.00 -1.95 4.41
CA ASP A 17 -10.80 -2.79 5.29
C ASP A 17 -11.42 -3.97 4.54
N ASN A 18 -11.87 -3.74 3.30
CA ASN A 18 -12.41 -4.78 2.40
C ASN A 18 -11.33 -5.63 1.71
N LEU A 19 -10.05 -5.23 1.82
CA LEU A 19 -8.93 -5.98 1.23
C LEU A 19 -8.63 -7.24 2.05
N TYR A 20 -8.88 -7.19 3.36
CA TYR A 20 -8.70 -8.30 4.28
C TYR A 20 -9.76 -9.40 4.12
N ASP A 21 -10.95 -9.07 3.61
CA ASP A 21 -12.01 -10.05 3.36
C ASP A 21 -11.70 -10.99 2.17
N LEU A 22 -10.73 -10.65 1.32
CA LEU A 22 -10.33 -11.44 0.14
C LEU A 22 -9.30 -12.53 0.45
N LYS A 23 -8.53 -12.40 1.53
CA LYS A 23 -7.70 -13.49 2.05
C LYS A 23 -8.41 -14.02 3.29
N ASN A 24 -8.70 -15.32 3.34
CA ASN A 24 -9.11 -16.02 4.57
C ASN A 24 -8.00 -15.91 5.64
N ILE A 25 -7.80 -14.73 6.18
CA ILE A 25 -7.12 -14.47 7.43
C ILE A 25 -8.28 -14.46 8.41
N GLU A 26 -8.24 -15.33 9.41
CA GLU A 26 -9.17 -15.25 10.54
C GLU A 26 -9.15 -13.80 11.02
N GLN A 27 -10.24 -13.08 10.74
CA GLN A 27 -10.44 -11.73 11.22
C GLN A 27 -10.17 -11.79 12.71
N ILE A 28 -9.13 -11.08 13.18
CA ILE A 28 -9.03 -10.79 14.60
C ILE A 28 -10.32 -10.04 14.89
N GLU A 29 -11.25 -10.70 15.60
CA GLU A 29 -12.53 -10.10 15.93
C GLU A 29 -12.25 -8.71 16.49
N PRO A 30 -12.88 -7.65 15.94
CA PRO A 30 -12.73 -6.33 16.53
C PRO A 30 -13.13 -6.48 17.98
N ILE A 31 -12.27 -6.03 18.90
CA ILE A 31 -12.60 -5.95 20.32
C ILE A 31 -13.84 -5.08 20.41
N ARG A 32 -15.01 -5.72 20.43
CA ARG A 32 -16.27 -5.08 20.73
C ARG A 32 -16.15 -4.74 22.20
N PHE A 33 -15.81 -3.49 22.50
CA PHE A 33 -16.19 -2.91 23.77
C PHE A 33 -17.71 -3.04 23.85
N SER A 34 -18.15 -4.05 24.59
CA SER A 34 -19.55 -4.25 24.94
C SER A 34 -19.73 -3.59 26.31
N PRO A 35 -20.19 -2.32 26.38
CA PRO A 35 -20.71 -1.79 27.62
C PRO A 35 -22.05 -2.48 27.91
N LYS A 36 -21.99 -3.72 28.40
CA LYS A 36 -23.04 -4.27 29.26
C LYS A 36 -22.70 -3.75 30.65
N GLU A 37 -23.56 -3.07 31.40
CA GLU A 37 -25.02 -3.00 31.50
C GLU A 37 -25.35 -1.71 32.25
N GLY A 38 -26.50 -1.09 31.98
CA GLY A 38 -27.05 -0.09 32.89
C GLY A 38 -28.03 0.91 32.27
N PHE A 39 -29.29 0.50 32.20
CA PHE A 39 -30.51 1.33 32.23
C PHE A 39 -30.69 2.43 31.17
N ILE A 40 -31.58 2.13 30.21
CA ILE A 40 -32.39 3.15 29.53
C ILE A 40 -33.39 3.66 30.58
N HIS A 41 -33.32 4.94 30.92
CA HIS A 41 -34.39 5.64 31.63
C HIS A 41 -34.78 6.88 30.84
N ASP A 42 -36.07 7.19 30.76
CA ASP A 42 -36.58 8.37 30.06
C ASP A 42 -35.88 9.64 30.56
N TYR A 43 -35.25 10.40 29.66
CA TYR A 43 -34.42 11.57 30.01
C TYR A 43 -35.10 12.89 29.63
N THR A 44 -35.17 13.82 30.60
CA THR A 44 -35.73 15.18 30.49
C THR A 44 -34.69 16.23 30.06
N GLU A 45 -35.16 17.35 29.48
CA GLU A 45 -34.39 18.44 28.83
C GLU A 45 -33.23 19.03 29.67
N ASP A 46 -33.32 19.03 31.00
CA ASP A 46 -32.28 19.57 31.89
C ASP A 46 -30.97 18.74 31.88
N GLN A 47 -31.05 17.49 31.40
CA GLN A 47 -29.88 16.62 31.21
C GLN A 47 -29.19 16.82 29.85
N GLU A 48 -29.83 17.44 28.86
CA GLU A 48 -29.16 17.75 27.59
C GLU A 48 -28.07 18.80 27.76
N ARG A 49 -28.31 19.81 28.60
CA ARG A 49 -27.32 20.84 28.90
C ARG A 49 -26.10 20.25 29.62
N LYS A 50 -26.33 19.35 30.58
CA LYS A 50 -25.27 18.59 31.25
C LYS A 50 -24.55 17.63 30.30
N LYS A 51 -25.27 16.92 29.42
CA LYS A 51 -24.69 16.08 28.37
C LYS A 51 -23.77 16.88 27.45
N GLN A 52 -24.15 18.10 27.07
CA GLN A 52 -23.28 18.97 26.28
C GLN A 52 -22.10 19.54 27.06
N GLU A 53 -22.25 19.83 28.35
CA GLU A 53 -21.11 20.17 29.21
C GLU A 53 -20.15 18.98 29.37
N PHE A 54 -20.65 17.76 29.53
CA PHE A 54 -19.82 16.54 29.57
C PHE A 54 -19.14 16.25 28.23
N ILE A 55 -19.85 16.35 27.09
CA ILE A 55 -19.28 16.17 25.74
C ILE A 55 -18.24 17.27 25.44
N ASN A 56 -18.47 18.51 25.88
CA ASN A 56 -17.50 19.59 25.75
C ASN A 56 -16.28 19.39 26.66
N SER A 57 -16.46 18.83 27.87
CA SER A 57 -15.35 18.41 28.74
C SER A 57 -14.57 17.24 28.13
N TYR A 58 -15.23 16.27 27.50
CA TYR A 58 -14.55 15.21 26.75
C TYR A 58 -13.81 15.76 25.53
N ARG A 59 -14.37 16.75 24.80
CA ARG A 59 -13.65 17.45 23.72
C ARG A 59 -12.44 18.24 24.21
N LYS A 60 -12.54 18.89 25.37
CA LYS A 60 -11.43 19.60 26.03
C LYS A 60 -10.37 18.65 26.61
N MET A 61 -10.77 17.51 27.17
CA MET A 61 -9.85 16.46 27.61
C MET A 61 -9.24 15.70 26.42
N ALA A 62 -9.95 15.66 25.29
CA ALA A 62 -9.46 15.24 23.99
C ALA A 62 -8.61 16.31 23.29
N GLU A 63 -8.14 17.35 24.00
CA GLU A 63 -6.85 18.00 23.72
C GLU A 63 -5.66 17.06 24.00
N ILE A 64 -5.87 15.74 23.95
CA ILE A 64 -4.89 14.87 23.31
C ILE A 64 -4.63 15.51 21.96
N ASP A 65 -3.38 15.78 21.65
CA ASP A 65 -2.97 16.33 20.37
C ASP A 65 -3.40 15.39 19.23
N THR A 66 -4.66 15.48 18.77
CA THR A 66 -5.20 14.70 17.65
C THR A 66 -4.75 15.27 16.31
N LEU A 67 -3.92 16.30 16.33
CA LEU A 67 -3.30 16.93 15.18
C LEU A 67 -2.05 16.16 14.74
N GLU A 68 -2.02 14.82 14.86
CA GLU A 68 -1.05 14.09 14.07
C GLU A 68 -1.34 14.42 12.60
N PRO A 69 -0.42 15.10 11.89
CA PRO A 69 -0.64 15.37 10.49
C PRO A 69 -0.81 14.02 9.80
N VAL A 70 -1.96 13.82 9.16
CA VAL A 70 -2.21 12.64 8.33
C VAL A 70 -1.27 12.77 7.14
N TYR A 71 -0.11 12.13 7.24
CA TYR A 71 0.82 12.00 6.14
C TYR A 71 0.17 11.15 5.06
N LYS A 72 0.23 11.66 3.84
CA LYS A 72 -0.20 10.98 2.64
C LYS A 72 0.97 10.26 2.03
N ILE A 73 0.68 9.22 1.28
CA ILE A 73 1.72 8.43 0.65
C ILE A 73 2.57 9.25 -0.32
N LYS A 74 1.95 10.20 -1.02
CA LYS A 74 2.70 11.14 -1.86
C LYS A 74 3.77 11.95 -1.11
N ASP A 75 3.62 12.14 0.20
CA ASP A 75 4.57 12.92 1.00
C ASP A 75 5.86 12.15 1.29
N ILE A 76 5.87 10.82 1.10
CA ILE A 76 7.01 9.94 1.40
C ILE A 76 7.45 9.08 0.21
N MET A 77 6.62 8.97 -0.83
CA MET A 77 6.94 8.11 -1.98
C MET A 77 8.14 8.65 -2.75
N THR A 78 8.85 7.74 -3.42
CA THR A 78 9.80 8.14 -4.45
C THR A 78 9.01 8.55 -5.70
N GLU A 79 9.17 9.81 -6.10
CA GLU A 79 8.68 10.35 -7.38
C GLU A 79 9.64 9.98 -8.53
N ASP A 80 9.21 10.19 -9.78
CA ASP A 80 9.95 9.85 -11.01
C ASP A 80 10.51 8.41 -11.00
N VAL A 81 9.58 7.46 -10.87
CA VAL A 81 9.92 6.05 -10.73
C VAL A 81 10.49 5.49 -12.02
N PHE A 82 11.67 4.88 -11.93
CA PHE A 82 12.15 3.98 -12.96
C PHE A 82 11.16 2.83 -13.14
N HIS A 83 10.58 2.75 -14.33
CA HIS A 83 9.63 1.71 -14.74
C HIS A 83 10.07 1.16 -16.09
N ALA A 84 9.57 -0.02 -16.43
CA ALA A 84 9.84 -0.65 -17.72
C ALA A 84 8.54 -0.97 -18.46
N SER A 85 8.63 -1.01 -19.79
CA SER A 85 7.48 -1.34 -20.62
C SER A 85 7.23 -2.85 -20.64
N ILE A 86 5.99 -3.27 -20.91
CA ILE A 86 5.67 -4.67 -21.22
C ILE A 86 6.50 -5.26 -22.37
N ASN A 87 7.06 -4.42 -23.24
CA ASN A 87 7.90 -4.84 -24.37
C ASN A 87 9.38 -5.03 -23.99
N THR A 88 9.77 -4.70 -22.75
CA THR A 88 11.16 -4.84 -22.27
C THR A 88 11.49 -6.32 -22.01
N THR A 89 12.72 -6.74 -22.31
CA THR A 89 13.14 -8.14 -22.13
C THR A 89 13.47 -8.48 -20.68
N VAL A 90 13.42 -9.76 -20.31
CA VAL A 90 13.85 -10.22 -18.98
C VAL A 90 15.30 -9.84 -18.69
N GLU A 91 16.16 -9.94 -19.70
CA GLU A 91 17.57 -9.53 -19.60
C GLU A 91 17.71 -8.03 -19.27
N ASP A 92 17.02 -7.16 -20.00
CA ASP A 92 17.07 -5.72 -19.77
C ASP A 92 16.57 -5.34 -18.38
N ILE A 93 15.49 -5.99 -17.91
CA ILE A 93 14.98 -5.80 -16.54
C ILE A 93 16.04 -6.17 -15.51
N TYR A 94 16.72 -7.30 -15.68
CA TYR A 94 17.78 -7.70 -14.77
C TYR A 94 18.91 -6.66 -14.71
N TYR A 95 19.34 -6.15 -15.86
CA TYR A 95 20.34 -5.09 -15.92
C TYR A 95 19.84 -3.79 -15.27
N PHE A 96 18.58 -3.37 -15.50
CA PHE A 96 18.03 -2.18 -14.87
C PHE A 96 17.99 -2.27 -13.35
N ILE A 97 17.53 -3.39 -12.81
CA ILE A 97 17.50 -3.62 -11.36
C ILE A 97 18.91 -3.52 -10.76
N ASN A 98 19.92 -4.06 -11.45
CA ASN A 98 21.30 -4.05 -10.99
C ASN A 98 21.97 -2.66 -11.11
N ASP A 99 21.84 -2.01 -12.27
CA ASP A 99 22.41 -0.70 -12.56
C ASP A 99 21.81 0.39 -11.65
N LYS A 100 20.48 0.42 -11.55
CA LYS A 100 19.77 1.40 -10.72
C LYS A 100 19.80 1.07 -9.23
N ARG A 101 20.34 -0.09 -8.85
CA ARG A 101 20.42 -0.60 -7.46
C ARG A 101 19.06 -0.57 -6.77
N VAL A 102 18.00 -0.89 -7.50
CA VAL A 102 16.64 -1.02 -6.98
C VAL A 102 16.33 -2.49 -6.67
N SER A 103 15.37 -2.74 -5.79
CA SER A 103 14.95 -4.12 -5.45
C SER A 103 13.93 -4.68 -6.45
N SER A 104 13.14 -3.80 -7.05
CA SER A 104 12.00 -4.11 -7.89
C SER A 104 11.72 -2.97 -8.85
N ILE A 105 11.07 -3.27 -9.97
CA ILE A 105 10.69 -2.31 -10.99
C ILE A 105 9.20 -2.48 -11.36
N PRO A 106 8.41 -1.40 -11.36
CA PRO A 106 7.07 -1.43 -11.93
C PRO A 106 7.11 -1.68 -13.44
N ILE A 107 6.21 -2.53 -13.92
CA ILE A 107 6.00 -2.78 -15.34
C ILE A 107 4.74 -2.06 -15.78
N THR A 108 4.84 -1.29 -16.85
CA THR A 108 3.74 -0.47 -17.37
C THR A 108 3.48 -0.75 -18.85
N ASP A 109 2.25 -0.51 -19.28
CA ASP A 109 1.87 -0.46 -20.69
C ASP A 109 1.88 1.00 -21.20
N PHE A 110 1.26 1.25 -22.35
CA PHE A 110 1.10 2.55 -22.96
C PHE A 110 0.57 3.60 -21.98
N GLY A 111 1.15 4.81 -22.03
CA GLY A 111 0.75 5.92 -21.16
C GLY A 111 1.12 5.73 -19.68
N LYS A 112 2.08 4.86 -19.36
CA LYS A 112 2.49 4.49 -17.98
C LYS A 112 1.40 3.82 -17.16
N LYS A 113 0.44 3.17 -17.82
CA LYS A 113 -0.59 2.38 -17.15
C LYS A 113 0.06 1.19 -16.43
N ILE A 114 -0.20 1.00 -15.15
CA ILE A 114 0.43 -0.08 -14.37
C ILE A 114 -0.06 -1.46 -14.85
N VAL A 115 0.87 -2.42 -14.96
CA VAL A 115 0.57 -3.82 -15.29
C VAL A 115 0.95 -4.74 -14.14
N GLY A 116 2.13 -4.52 -13.55
CA GLY A 116 2.65 -5.37 -12.49
C GLY A 116 3.94 -4.83 -11.88
N ILE A 117 4.61 -5.67 -11.10
CA ILE A 117 5.93 -5.37 -10.52
C ILE A 117 6.83 -6.60 -10.64
N ILE A 118 8.09 -6.38 -10.99
CA ILE A 118 9.09 -7.45 -11.12
C ILE A 118 10.23 -7.18 -10.17
N ASP A 119 10.62 -8.21 -9.41
CA ASP A 119 11.79 -8.20 -8.55
C ASP A 119 12.80 -9.29 -8.96
N LYS A 120 13.94 -9.33 -8.27
CA LYS A 120 14.96 -10.35 -8.52
C LYS A 120 14.45 -11.79 -8.30
N LYS A 121 13.49 -11.99 -7.39
CA LYS A 121 12.94 -13.31 -7.08
C LYS A 121 12.11 -13.83 -8.25
N VAL A 122 11.32 -12.96 -8.88
CA VAL A 122 10.54 -13.31 -10.08
C VAL A 122 11.47 -13.73 -11.22
N ILE A 123 12.52 -12.94 -11.50
CA ILE A 123 13.51 -13.26 -12.54
C ILE A 123 14.20 -14.59 -12.25
N LEU A 124 14.66 -14.79 -11.00
CA LEU A 124 15.31 -16.03 -10.59
C LEU A 124 14.38 -17.24 -10.77
N ASN A 125 13.12 -17.13 -10.35
CA ASN A 125 12.13 -18.20 -10.49
C ASN A 125 11.86 -18.53 -11.97
N LEU A 126 11.81 -17.53 -12.86
CA LEU A 126 11.65 -17.73 -14.30
C LEU A 126 12.84 -18.50 -14.89
N ILE A 127 14.07 -18.10 -14.53
CA ILE A 127 15.29 -18.79 -14.98
C ILE A 127 15.34 -20.23 -14.44
N MET A 128 15.04 -20.42 -13.15
CA MET A 128 15.04 -21.76 -12.54
C MET A 128 13.99 -22.70 -13.16
N LYS A 129 12.82 -22.18 -13.53
CA LYS A 129 11.76 -22.96 -14.18
C LYS A 129 12.13 -23.40 -15.61
N HIS A 130 13.01 -22.65 -16.26
CA HIS A 130 13.43 -22.88 -17.65
C HIS A 130 14.96 -23.01 -17.75
N ILE A 131 15.56 -23.74 -16.80
CA ILE A 131 17.01 -23.86 -16.68
C ILE A 131 17.66 -24.52 -17.92
N ASP A 132 16.90 -25.33 -18.67
CA ASP A 132 17.36 -25.98 -19.89
C ASP A 132 17.45 -25.02 -21.09
N ASP A 133 16.83 -23.84 -21.02
CA ASP A 133 16.79 -22.84 -22.10
C ASP A 133 16.81 -21.40 -21.55
N ILE A 134 17.91 -21.06 -20.89
CA ILE A 134 18.12 -19.75 -20.27
C ILE A 134 18.17 -18.64 -21.33
N GLU A 135 18.84 -18.88 -22.46
CA GLU A 135 19.03 -17.86 -23.50
C GLU A 135 17.69 -17.41 -24.09
N SER A 136 16.79 -18.35 -24.39
CA SER A 136 15.43 -18.04 -24.83
C SER A 136 14.64 -17.30 -23.77
N THR A 137 14.76 -17.72 -22.51
CA THR A 137 14.05 -17.09 -21.37
C THR A 137 14.46 -15.64 -21.16
N LEU A 138 15.75 -15.33 -21.30
CA LEU A 138 16.28 -13.97 -21.16
C LEU A 138 15.79 -13.03 -22.27
N LYS A 139 15.58 -13.57 -23.48
CA LYS A 139 15.09 -12.83 -24.65
C LYS A 139 13.57 -12.58 -24.66
N LYS A 140 12.80 -13.26 -23.81
CA LYS A 140 11.36 -13.04 -23.68
C LYS A 140 11.08 -11.64 -23.15
N THR A 141 10.00 -11.03 -23.65
CA THR A 141 9.50 -9.76 -23.14
C THR A 141 8.64 -9.96 -21.89
N MET A 142 8.39 -8.88 -21.15
CA MET A 142 7.46 -8.93 -20.02
C MET A 142 6.05 -9.37 -20.43
N ASN A 143 5.65 -9.15 -21.68
CA ASN A 143 4.37 -9.61 -22.23
C ASN A 143 4.32 -11.13 -22.48
N ASP A 144 5.48 -11.78 -22.64
CA ASP A 144 5.59 -13.22 -22.91
C ASP A 144 5.67 -14.07 -21.62
N ILE A 145 5.67 -13.42 -20.46
CA ILE A 145 5.80 -14.06 -19.16
C ILE A 145 4.61 -13.74 -18.28
N TYR A 146 4.37 -14.60 -17.29
CA TYR A 146 3.40 -14.30 -16.26
C TYR A 146 3.98 -13.25 -15.30
N ILE A 147 3.36 -12.07 -15.27
CA ILE A 147 3.68 -11.02 -14.30
C ILE A 147 2.77 -11.20 -13.08
N PRO A 148 3.32 -11.35 -11.86
CA PRO A 148 2.51 -11.46 -10.66
C PRO A 148 1.60 -10.26 -10.46
N GLU A 149 0.43 -10.50 -9.86
CA GLU A 149 -0.50 -9.44 -9.48
C GLU A 149 0.18 -8.42 -8.57
N VAL A 150 -0.14 -7.14 -8.79
CA VAL A 150 0.41 -6.04 -8.00
C VAL A 150 -0.69 -5.31 -7.26
N LEU A 151 -0.45 -5.09 -5.96
CA LEU A 151 -1.24 -4.18 -5.16
C LEU A 151 -0.70 -2.76 -5.34
N THR A 152 -1.58 -1.81 -5.61
CA THR A 152 -1.25 -0.39 -5.67
C THR A 152 -2.03 0.42 -4.64
N ALA A 153 -1.55 1.63 -4.38
CA ALA A 153 -2.24 2.60 -3.55
C ALA A 153 -2.39 3.96 -4.25
N ASP A 154 -3.39 4.72 -3.79
CA ASP A 154 -3.64 6.09 -4.20
C ASP A 154 -2.64 7.08 -3.55
N PRO A 155 -2.22 8.17 -4.22
CA PRO A 155 -1.28 9.14 -3.67
C PRO A 155 -1.77 9.83 -2.38
N GLU A 156 -3.08 9.98 -2.23
CA GLU A 156 -3.75 10.59 -1.07
C GLU A 156 -4.02 9.58 0.05
N ALA A 157 -3.66 8.30 -0.13
CA ALA A 157 -3.83 7.29 0.91
C ALA A 157 -3.00 7.60 2.16
N ASP A 158 -3.56 7.33 3.35
CA ASP A 158 -2.86 7.45 4.63
C ASP A 158 -1.66 6.50 4.66
N VAL A 159 -0.48 7.04 4.97
CA VAL A 159 0.78 6.28 5.07
C VAL A 159 0.63 5.05 5.95
N ARG A 160 -0.01 5.19 7.12
CA ARG A 160 -0.15 4.09 8.09
C ARG A 160 -0.94 2.93 7.51
N LYS A 161 -1.99 3.21 6.74
CA LYS A 161 -2.80 2.16 6.08
C LYS A 161 -1.98 1.42 5.03
N VAL A 162 -1.21 2.13 4.21
CA VAL A 162 -0.37 1.48 3.19
C VAL A 162 0.75 0.67 3.84
N VAL A 163 1.40 1.21 4.87
CA VAL A 163 2.43 0.49 5.64
C VAL A 163 1.86 -0.77 6.30
N GLN A 164 0.66 -0.69 6.88
CA GLN A 164 -0.01 -1.85 7.47
C GLN A 164 -0.25 -2.94 6.42
N VAL A 165 -0.80 -2.57 5.26
CA VAL A 165 -0.99 -3.52 4.14
C VAL A 165 0.34 -4.11 3.67
N MET A 166 1.41 -3.31 3.60
CA MET A 166 2.75 -3.82 3.26
C MET A 166 3.26 -4.85 4.26
N LEU A 167 3.02 -4.66 5.56
CA LEU A 167 3.42 -5.61 6.59
C LEU A 167 2.61 -6.90 6.52
N ASP A 168 1.28 -6.78 6.44
CA ASP A 168 0.36 -7.92 6.45
C ASP A 168 0.55 -8.81 5.23
N LEU A 169 0.74 -8.20 4.06
CA LEU A 169 0.98 -8.90 2.79
C LEU A 169 2.46 -9.17 2.51
N ARG A 170 3.36 -8.78 3.43
CA ARG A 170 4.83 -8.92 3.32
C ARG A 170 5.41 -8.33 2.02
N LEU A 171 4.88 -7.20 1.59
CA LEU A 171 5.31 -6.50 0.39
C LEU A 171 6.58 -5.68 0.66
N ASP A 172 7.51 -5.72 -0.27
CA ASP A 172 8.76 -4.93 -0.21
C ASP A 172 8.56 -3.51 -0.75
N ALA A 173 7.66 -3.34 -1.72
CA ALA A 173 7.29 -2.07 -2.32
C ALA A 173 5.84 -2.09 -2.85
N VAL A 174 5.24 -0.90 -2.97
CA VAL A 174 3.89 -0.68 -3.50
C VAL A 174 3.93 0.45 -4.53
N PRO A 175 3.56 0.19 -5.80
CA PRO A 175 3.39 1.25 -6.79
C PRO A 175 2.22 2.16 -6.44
N ILE A 176 2.39 3.45 -6.70
CA ILE A 176 1.40 4.49 -6.45
C ILE A 176 0.85 4.96 -7.80
N VAL A 177 -0.46 4.90 -7.95
CA VAL A 177 -1.15 5.18 -9.21
C VAL A 177 -2.25 6.22 -9.02
N ASP A 178 -2.47 7.06 -10.02
CA ASP A 178 -3.59 8.02 -10.01
C ASP A 178 -4.95 7.34 -10.31
N ASP A 179 -6.01 8.16 -10.38
CA ASP A 179 -7.36 7.70 -10.68
C ASP A 179 -7.48 6.95 -12.03
N ASN A 180 -6.57 7.22 -12.97
CA ASN A 180 -6.54 6.65 -14.32
C ASN A 180 -5.62 5.42 -14.45
N ASP A 181 -5.17 4.83 -13.33
CA ASP A 181 -4.22 3.72 -13.28
C ASP A 181 -2.80 4.09 -13.76
N ILE A 182 -2.47 5.38 -13.84
CA ILE A 182 -1.16 5.85 -14.31
C ILE A 182 -0.18 5.84 -13.14
N LEU A 183 0.98 5.22 -13.34
CA LEU A 183 2.05 5.18 -12.35
C LEU A 183 2.60 6.60 -12.09
N VAL A 184 2.48 7.07 -10.85
CA VAL A 184 2.98 8.37 -10.40
C VAL A 184 4.09 8.28 -9.36
N GLY A 185 4.21 7.14 -8.67
CA GLY A 185 5.19 6.98 -7.59
C GLY A 185 5.39 5.53 -7.16
N ILE A 186 6.33 5.30 -6.26
CA ILE A 186 6.52 4.01 -5.58
C ILE A 186 6.92 4.26 -4.13
N VAL A 187 6.38 3.45 -3.21
CA VAL A 187 6.82 3.46 -1.82
C VAL A 187 7.47 2.12 -1.48
N SER A 188 8.68 2.17 -0.93
CA SER A 188 9.41 1.00 -0.45
C SER A 188 9.63 1.06 1.07
N LYS A 189 10.04 -0.06 1.66
CA LYS A 189 10.50 -0.10 3.07
C LYS A 189 11.57 0.96 3.36
N THR A 190 12.46 1.23 2.39
CA THR A 190 13.52 2.24 2.53
C THR A 190 12.93 3.64 2.62
N ASP A 191 11.88 3.94 1.85
CA ASP A 191 11.24 5.26 1.87
C ASP A 191 10.49 5.50 3.18
N ILE A 192 9.84 4.46 3.70
CA ILE A 192 9.24 4.48 5.04
C ILE A 192 10.32 4.74 6.11
N LEU A 193 11.46 4.05 6.05
CA LEU A 193 12.56 4.27 6.99
C LEU A 193 13.13 5.70 6.88
N LYS A 194 13.30 6.24 5.67
CA LYS A 194 13.72 7.63 5.46
C LYS A 194 12.69 8.60 6.03
N ALA A 195 11.41 8.35 5.85
CA ALA A 195 10.33 9.17 6.40
C ALA A 195 10.39 9.16 7.93
N VAL A 196 10.46 7.98 8.56
CA VAL A 196 10.61 7.84 10.02
C VAL A 196 11.85 8.58 10.56
N ALA A 197 12.95 8.57 9.81
CA ALA A 197 14.19 9.22 10.21
C ALA A 197 14.17 10.76 10.07
N ASN A 198 13.39 11.30 9.13
CA ASN A 198 13.42 12.73 8.78
C ASN A 198 12.15 13.50 9.14
N LEU A 199 11.02 12.82 9.40
CA LEU A 199 9.80 13.45 9.88
C LEU A 199 9.99 13.83 11.36
N PRO A 200 9.66 15.08 11.76
CA PRO A 200 9.83 15.51 13.15
C PRO A 200 8.94 14.67 14.08
N LYS A 201 9.59 13.97 15.02
CA LYS A 201 9.06 13.11 16.10
C LYS A 201 7.76 12.38 15.77
N LEU A 202 7.89 11.17 15.22
CA LEU A 202 7.02 10.07 15.64
C LEU A 202 7.14 9.96 17.17
N GLN A 203 6.15 10.48 17.89
CA GLN A 203 6.03 10.16 19.31
C GLN A 203 5.58 8.70 19.39
N LEU A 204 6.56 7.80 19.32
CA LEU A 204 6.37 6.42 19.76
C LEU A 204 6.18 6.49 21.27
N TRP A 205 4.94 6.70 21.72
CA TRP A 205 4.62 6.62 23.14
C TRP A 205 5.01 5.22 23.63
N SER A 206 5.89 5.18 24.65
CA SER A 206 6.19 4.00 25.47
C SER A 206 5.46 4.08 26.79
#